data_AF-A0A1H0ED92-F1
#
_entry.id   AF-A0A1H0ED92-F1
#
_cell.length_a   1.000
_cell.length_b   1.000
_cell.length_c   1.000
_cell.angle_alpha   90.00
_cell.angle_beta   90.00
_cell.angle_gamma   90.00
#
_symmetry.space_group_name_H-M   'P 1'
#
loop_
_entity.id
_entity.type
_entity.pdbx_description
1 polymer ?
#
loop_
_entity_poly.entity_id
_entity_poly.type
_entity_poly.pdbx_seq_one_letter_code
_entity_poly.pdbx_strand_id
1 'polypeptide(L)'
;MSGRHADLARLTGMVYRLRQSEMQALRAEEQKLRAALAEMDESRRASARTNHDRPERRASGADVAWQAWLDARQRTLNMELARLLARKEPVEHRLRQAFGRDRAARELEKRAGKTARARHSGQEWQ
;
A
#
# COMPACT_ATOMS: atom_id res chain seq x y z
N MET A 1 19.36 3.30 -33.26
CA MET A 1 18.13 2.74 -32.63
C MET A 1 18.25 2.43 -31.13
N SER A 2 19.44 2.45 -30.51
CA SER A 2 19.61 2.12 -29.07
C SER A 2 18.91 3.10 -28.10
N GLY A 3 18.88 4.40 -28.44
CA GLY A 3 18.30 5.44 -27.56
C GLY A 3 16.80 5.29 -27.27
N ARG A 4 16.00 4.82 -28.24
CA ARG A 4 14.55 4.67 -28.06
C ARG A 4 14.18 3.62 -27.00
N HIS A 5 14.96 2.54 -26.89
CA HIS A 5 14.71 1.51 -25.88
C HIS A 5 15.12 1.99 -24.47
N ALA A 6 16.21 2.76 -24.38
CA ALA A 6 16.64 3.40 -23.13
C ALA A 6 15.63 4.44 -22.64
N ASP A 7 15.07 5.26 -23.54
CA ASP A 7 14.02 6.23 -23.19
C ASP A 7 12.74 5.54 -22.71
N LEU A 8 12.33 4.44 -23.36
CA LEU A 8 11.17 3.65 -22.94
C LEU A 8 11.39 3.01 -21.56
N ALA A 9 12.58 2.44 -21.31
CA ALA A 9 12.96 1.90 -20.01
C ALA A 9 12.96 2.98 -18.91
N ARG A 10 13.47 4.18 -19.22
CA ARG A 10 13.44 5.32 -18.30
C ARG A 10 12.01 5.75 -17.97
N LEU A 11 11.16 5.92 -18.99
CA LEU A 11 9.77 6.36 -18.82
C LEU A 11 8.96 5.35 -18.01
N THR A 12 9.01 4.08 -18.39
CA THR A 12 8.29 3.01 -17.67
C THR A 12 8.76 2.86 -16.22
N GLY A 13 10.05 3.03 -15.96
CA GLY A 13 10.60 3.07 -14.61
C GLY A 13 10.12 4.26 -13.78
N MET A 14 9.96 5.44 -14.37
CA MET A 14 9.36 6.59 -13.69
C MET A 14 7.89 6.33 -13.34
N VAL A 15 7.10 5.80 -14.28
CA VAL A 15 5.71 5.46 -14.04
C VAL A 15 5.58 4.39 -12.94
N TYR A 16 6.43 3.35 -12.97
CA TYR A 16 6.43 2.33 -11.92
C TYR A 16 6.71 2.93 -10.54
N ARG A 17 7.74 3.78 -10.40
CA ARG A 17 8.05 4.46 -9.12
C ARG A 17 6.91 5.34 -8.63
N LEU A 18 6.24 6.07 -9.53
CA LEU A 18 5.06 6.85 -9.18
C LEU A 18 3.93 5.97 -8.64
N ARG A 19 3.61 4.86 -9.30
CA ARG A 19 2.58 3.93 -8.79
C ARG A 19 2.99 3.29 -7.47
N GLN A 20 4.29 3.06 -7.28
CA GLN A 20 4.82 2.52 -6.03
C GLN A 20 4.63 3.52 -4.88
N SER A 21 4.91 4.81 -5.08
CA SER A 21 4.68 5.83 -4.04
C SER A 21 3.20 6.00 -3.71
N GLU A 22 2.31 5.99 -4.70
CA GLU A 22 0.85 5.99 -4.50
C GLU A 22 0.40 4.81 -3.63
N MET A 23 0.89 3.60 -3.91
CA MET A 23 0.58 2.41 -3.12
C MET A 23 1.13 2.49 -1.69
N GLN A 24 2.32 3.06 -1.49
CA GLN A 24 2.89 3.23 -0.15
C GLN A 24 2.09 4.22 0.69
N ALA A 25 1.59 5.32 0.10
CA ALA A 25 0.71 6.25 0.79
C ALA A 25 -0.56 5.55 1.29
N LEU A 26 -1.20 4.74 0.45
CA LEU A 26 -2.39 3.97 0.83
C LEU A 26 -2.09 2.93 1.91
N ARG A 27 -0.93 2.27 1.87
CA ARG A 27 -0.51 1.33 2.92
C ARG A 27 -0.29 2.03 4.27
N ALA A 28 0.31 3.22 4.26
CA ALA A 28 0.50 4.00 5.47
C ALA A 28 -0.84 4.43 6.08
N GLU A 29 -1.80 4.86 5.25
CA GLU A 29 -3.16 5.21 5.69
C GLU A 29 -3.92 3.98 6.22
N GLU A 30 -3.80 2.82 5.57
CA GLU A 30 -4.35 1.55 6.07
C GLU A 30 -3.79 1.19 7.45
N GLN A 31 -2.47 1.30 7.62
CA GLN A 31 -1.79 0.98 8.88
C GLN A 31 -2.27 1.89 10.02
N LYS A 32 -2.45 3.20 9.74
CA LYS A 32 -2.99 4.15 10.72
C LYS A 32 -4.40 3.76 11.18
N LEU A 33 -5.29 3.43 10.24
CA LEU A 33 -6.65 3.01 10.57
C LEU A 33 -6.66 1.73 11.40
N ARG A 34 -5.87 0.72 11.00
CA ARG A 34 -5.74 -0.54 11.76
C ARG A 34 -5.15 -0.33 13.15
N ALA A 35 -4.17 0.56 13.31
CA ALA A 35 -3.61 0.90 14.61
C ALA A 35 -4.65 1.56 15.52
N ALA A 36 -5.41 2.54 15.01
CA ALA A 36 -6.48 3.19 15.76
C ALA A 36 -7.56 2.20 16.22
N LEU A 37 -7.93 1.24 15.36
CA LEU A 37 -8.83 0.15 15.72
C LEU A 37 -8.27 -0.74 16.85
N ALA A 38 -6.99 -1.14 16.73
CA ALA A 38 -6.34 -1.99 17.72
C ALA A 38 -6.19 -1.29 19.09
N GLU A 39 -5.85 0.00 19.11
CA GLU A 39 -5.78 0.82 20.33
C GLU A 39 -7.14 0.92 21.03
N MET A 40 -8.22 1.09 20.24
CA MET A 40 -9.57 1.18 20.78
C MET A 40 -10.06 -0.16 21.34
N ASP A 41 -9.74 -1.26 20.66
CA ASP A 41 -10.02 -2.61 21.14
C ASP A 41 -9.26 -2.93 22.44
N GLU A 42 -8.00 -2.50 22.56
CA GLU A 42 -7.23 -2.67 23.80
C GLU A 42 -7.82 -1.85 24.95
N SER A 43 -8.20 -0.59 24.68
CA SER A 43 -8.86 0.28 25.66
C SER A 43 -10.17 -0.34 26.17
N ARG A 44 -10.93 -0.99 25.28
CA ARG A 44 -12.15 -1.72 25.62
C ARG A 44 -11.88 -2.92 26.51
N ARG A 45 -10.87 -3.74 26.18
CA ARG A 45 -10.45 -4.89 26.99
C ARG A 45 -9.96 -4.48 28.38
N ALA A 46 -9.15 -3.42 28.47
CA ALA A 46 -8.64 -2.90 29.74
C ALA A 46 -9.78 -2.42 30.67
N SER A 47 -10.76 -1.73 30.09
CA SER A 47 -11.94 -1.26 30.83
C SER A 47 -12.81 -2.44 31.32
N ALA A 48 -13.02 -3.45 30.46
CA ALA A 48 -13.78 -4.65 30.82
C ALA A 48 -13.13 -5.46 31.96
N ARG A 49 -11.80 -5.64 31.93
CA ARG A 49 -11.04 -6.30 33.01
C ARG A 49 -11.18 -5.54 34.34
N THR A 50 -11.03 -4.22 34.31
CA THR A 50 -11.15 -3.38 35.51
C THR A 50 -12.53 -3.47 36.16
N ASN A 51 -13.60 -3.52 35.36
CA ASN A 51 -14.98 -3.67 35.85
C ASN A 51 -15.26 -5.08 36.39
N HIS A 52 -14.69 -6.11 35.78
CA HIS A 52 -14.80 -7.49 36.27
C HIS A 52 -14.18 -7.66 37.67
N ASP A 53 -13.02 -7.04 37.91
CA ASP A 53 -12.30 -7.17 39.18
C ASP A 53 -12.93 -6.35 40.34
N ARG A 54 -13.85 -5.42 40.04
CA ARG A 54 -14.53 -4.57 41.04
C ARG A 54 -16.01 -4.34 40.68
N PRO A 55 -16.86 -5.37 40.83
CA PRO A 55 -18.26 -5.35 40.39
C PRO A 55 -19.16 -4.36 41.17
N GLU A 56 -18.74 -3.91 42.36
CA GLU A 56 -19.40 -2.81 43.09
C GLU A 56 -19.33 -1.46 42.35
N ARG A 57 -18.37 -1.28 41.43
CA ARG A 57 -18.35 -0.15 40.49
C ARG A 57 -19.19 -0.49 39.26
N ARG A 58 -20.49 -0.68 39.47
CA ARG A 58 -21.44 -0.91 38.38
C ARG A 58 -21.48 0.29 37.45
N ALA A 59 -21.57 0.02 36.15
CA ALA A 59 -21.57 1.00 35.07
C ALA A 59 -22.56 2.14 35.36
N SER A 60 -22.04 3.37 35.47
CA SER A 60 -22.85 4.57 35.57
C SER A 60 -23.47 4.89 34.20
N GLY A 61 -24.50 5.74 34.14
CA GLY A 61 -25.06 6.21 32.86
C GLY A 61 -24.01 6.86 31.93
N ALA A 62 -22.93 7.40 32.52
CA ALA A 62 -21.76 7.88 31.80
C ALA A 62 -21.01 6.77 31.02
N ASP A 63 -20.92 5.55 31.57
CA ASP A 63 -20.28 4.41 30.91
C ASP A 63 -21.09 3.95 29.68
N VAL A 64 -22.42 4.01 29.75
CA VAL A 64 -23.28 3.66 28.62
C VAL A 64 -23.11 4.65 27.46
N ALA A 65 -23.07 5.95 27.76
CA ALA A 65 -22.82 6.99 26.75
C ALA A 65 -21.42 6.86 26.13
N TRP A 66 -20.41 6.53 26.94
CA TRP A 66 -19.05 6.26 26.48
C TRP A 66 -18.97 5.03 25.57
N GLN A 67 -19.63 3.93 25.91
CA GLN A 67 -19.69 2.73 25.05
C GLN A 67 -20.40 3.01 23.72
N ALA A 68 -21.50 3.77 23.73
CA ALA A 68 -22.20 4.16 22.50
C ALA A 68 -21.31 5.03 21.59
N TRP A 69 -20.54 5.95 22.17
CA TRP A 69 -19.56 6.75 21.44
C TRP A 69 -18.45 5.88 20.83
N LEU A 70 -17.91 4.92 21.59
CA LEU A 70 -16.91 3.96 21.09
C LEU A 70 -17.44 3.14 19.92
N ASP A 71 -18.67 2.61 20.01
CA ASP A 71 -19.28 1.84 18.93
C ASP A 71 -19.51 2.68 17.68
N ALA A 72 -19.95 3.93 17.83
CA ALA A 72 -20.07 4.86 16.71
C ALA A 72 -18.71 5.13 16.05
N ARG A 73 -17.66 5.34 16.87
CA ARG A 73 -16.29 5.57 16.37
C ARG A 73 -15.73 4.35 15.64
N GLN A 74 -15.96 3.14 16.16
CA GLN A 74 -15.59 1.87 15.52
C GLN A 74 -16.21 1.75 14.13
N ARG A 75 -17.51 2.01 14.02
CA ARG A 75 -18.22 1.95 12.73
C ARG A 75 -17.63 2.93 11.74
N THR A 76 -17.33 4.16 12.17
CA THR A 76 -16.67 5.16 11.32
C THR A 76 -15.31 4.68 10.81
N LEU A 77 -14.43 4.19 11.70
CA LEU A 77 -13.11 3.68 11.31
C LEU A 77 -13.19 2.46 10.39
N ASN A 78 -14.14 1.55 10.63
CA ASN A 78 -14.39 0.41 9.75
C ASN A 78 -14.86 0.84 8.35
N MET A 79 -15.75 1.84 8.26
CA MET A 79 -16.18 2.40 6.98
C MET A 79 -15.04 3.09 6.23
N GLU A 80 -14.21 3.86 6.94
CA GLU A 80 -13.01 4.47 6.37
C GLU A 80 -12.04 3.42 5.82
N LEU A 81 -11.80 2.34 6.59
CA LEU A 81 -10.96 1.22 6.15
C LEU A 81 -11.55 0.51 4.92
N ALA A 82 -12.86 0.24 4.91
CA ALA A 82 -13.51 -0.38 3.76
C ALA A 82 -13.39 0.49 2.49
N ARG A 83 -13.59 1.80 2.60
CA ARG A 83 -13.41 2.75 1.50
C ARG A 83 -11.96 2.79 1.01
N LEU A 84 -10.99 2.75 1.93
CA LEU A 84 -9.58 2.70 1.59
C LEU A 84 -9.22 1.43 0.83
N LEU A 85 -9.70 0.27 1.29
CA LEU A 85 -9.47 -1.02 0.63
C LEU A 85 -10.04 -1.02 -0.79
N ALA A 86 -11.26 -0.48 -0.98
CA ALA A 86 -11.85 -0.30 -2.30
C ALA A 86 -11.02 0.63 -3.21
N ARG A 87 -10.44 1.71 -2.67
CA ARG A 87 -9.53 2.60 -3.42
C ARG A 87 -8.19 1.95 -3.76
N LYS A 88 -7.73 1.00 -2.94
CA LYS A 88 -6.43 0.33 -3.09
C LYS A 88 -6.41 -0.68 -4.22
N GLU A 89 -7.51 -1.40 -4.45
CA GLU A 89 -7.62 -2.40 -5.51
C GLU A 89 -7.21 -1.89 -6.91
N PRO A 90 -7.76 -0.79 -7.46
CA PRO A 90 -7.37 -0.29 -8.78
C PRO A 90 -5.93 0.26 -8.80
N VAL A 91 -5.41 0.75 -7.68
CA VAL A 91 -4.00 1.19 -7.58
C VAL A 91 -3.06 -0.02 -7.63
N GLU A 92 -3.41 -1.11 -6.96
CA GLU A 92 -2.66 -2.36 -7.00
C GLU A 92 -2.59 -2.95 -8.41
N HIS A 93 -3.72 -2.94 -9.12
CA HIS A 93 -3.76 -3.36 -10.51
C HIS A 93 -2.83 -2.53 -11.40
N ARG A 94 -2.90 -1.19 -11.29
CA ARG A 94 -2.04 -0.28 -12.05
C ARG A 94 -0.56 -0.43 -11.71
N LEU A 95 -0.23 -0.67 -10.43
CA LEU A 95 1.14 -0.95 -10.00
C LEU A 95 1.68 -2.23 -10.65
N ARG A 96 0.89 -3.32 -10.65
CA ARG A 96 1.26 -4.59 -11.30
C ARG A 96 1.51 -4.40 -12.80
N GLN A 97 0.64 -3.65 -13.48
CA GLN A 97 0.84 -3.34 -14.90
C GLN A 97 2.10 -2.50 -15.15
N ALA A 98 2.32 -1.45 -14.35
CA ALA A 98 3.49 -0.59 -14.48
C ALA A 98 4.80 -1.37 -14.26
N PHE A 99 4.81 -2.28 -13.28
CA PHE A 99 5.93 -3.20 -13.04
C PHE A 99 6.21 -4.10 -14.25
N GLY A 100 5.16 -4.72 -14.82
CA GLY A 100 5.31 -5.56 -16.00
C GLY A 100 5.88 -4.79 -17.20
N ARG A 101 5.41 -3.55 -17.42
CA ARG A 101 5.91 -2.67 -18.48
C ARG A 101 7.37 -2.24 -18.26
N ASP A 102 7.75 -1.87 -17.04
CA ASP A 102 9.15 -1.54 -16.69
C ASP A 102 10.08 -2.75 -16.91
N ARG A 103 9.67 -3.94 -16.45
CA ARG A 103 10.40 -5.20 -16.68
C ARG A 103 10.62 -5.45 -18.18
N ALA A 104 9.57 -5.36 -18.98
CA ALA A 104 9.63 -5.60 -20.42
C ALA A 104 10.54 -4.58 -21.13
N ALA A 105 10.41 -3.29 -20.79
CA ALA A 105 11.21 -2.23 -21.40
C ALA A 105 12.71 -2.39 -21.09
N ARG A 106 13.06 -2.72 -19.83
CA ARG A 106 14.45 -3.02 -19.44
C ARG A 106 15.02 -4.23 -20.18
N GLU A 107 14.21 -5.25 -20.41
CA GLU A 107 14.64 -6.44 -21.14
C GLU A 107 14.89 -6.12 -22.63
N LEU A 108 14.04 -5.31 -23.26
CA LEU A 108 14.24 -4.82 -24.62
C LEU A 108 15.52 -3.98 -24.75
N GLU A 109 15.77 -3.08 -23.80
CA GLU A 109 17.01 -2.28 -23.73
C GLU A 109 18.25 -3.19 -23.65
N LYS A 110 18.24 -4.18 -22.76
CA LYS A 110 19.34 -5.15 -22.63
C LYS A 110 19.61 -5.91 -23.92
N ARG A 111 18.56 -6.40 -24.58
CA ARG A 111 18.67 -7.13 -25.86
C ARG A 111 19.22 -6.24 -26.99
N ALA A 112 18.79 -4.99 -27.04
CA ALA A 112 19.32 -4.01 -27.98
C ALA A 112 20.80 -3.70 -27.74
N GLY A 113 21.22 -3.61 -26.48
CA GLY A 113 22.63 -3.44 -26.13
C GLY A 113 23.51 -4.64 -26.53
N LYS A 114 23.03 -5.87 -26.28
CA LYS A 114 23.76 -7.10 -26.65
C LYS A 114 23.95 -7.23 -28.17
N THR A 115 22.90 -6.95 -28.95
CA THR A 115 22.96 -7.01 -30.42
C THR A 115 23.88 -5.94 -31.01
N ALA A 116 23.93 -4.74 -30.42
CA ALA A 116 24.89 -3.71 -30.82
C ALA A 116 26.35 -4.13 -30.56
N ARG A 117 26.64 -4.72 -29.40
CA ARG A 117 28.00 -5.19 -29.04
C ARG A 117 28.47 -6.35 -29.92
N ALA A 118 27.59 -7.33 -30.17
CA ALA A 118 27.92 -8.49 -31.01
C ALA A 118 28.27 -8.11 -32.46
N ARG A 119 27.64 -7.05 -33.00
CA ARG A 119 27.97 -6.50 -34.33
C ARG A 119 29.33 -5.81 -34.34
N HIS A 120 29.68 -5.12 -33.26
CA HIS A 120 30.96 -4.42 -33.17
C HIS A 120 32.12 -5.43 -33.05
N SER A 121 31.99 -6.43 -32.18
CA SER A 121 33.00 -7.48 -32.05
C SER A 121 33.14 -8.33 -33.32
N GLY A 122 32.10 -8.48 -34.13
CA GLY A 122 32.20 -9.20 -35.41
C GLY A 122 32.90 -8.43 -36.53
N GLN A 123 33.03 -7.11 -36.41
CA GLN A 123 33.74 -6.26 -37.38
C GLN A 123 35.22 -6.09 -37.05
N GLU A 124 35.64 -6.33 -35.79
CA GLU A 124 37.04 -6.20 -35.36
C GLU A 124 37.91 -7.44 -35.68
N TRP A 125 37.32 -8.54 -36.18
CA TRP A 125 38.04 -9.77 -36.57
C TRP A 125 38.08 -10.01 -38.09
N GLN A 126 37.87 -8.98 -38.91
CA GLN A 126 38.11 -9.01 -40.37
C GLN A 126 39.20 -8.01 -40.74
#